data_AF-A0A1M4W4D5-F1
#
_entry.id   AF-A0A1M4W4D5-F1
#
_cell.length_a   1.000
_cell.length_b   1.000
_cell.length_c   1.000
_cell.angle_alpha   90.00
_cell.angle_beta   90.00
_cell.angle_gamma   90.00
#
_symmetry.space_group_name_H-M   'P 1'
#
loop_
_entity.id
_entity.type
_entity.pdbx_description
1 polymer ?
#
loop_
_entity_poly.entity_id
_entity_poly.type
_entity_poly.pdbx_seq_one_letter_code
_entity_poly.pdbx_strand_id
1 'polypeptide(L)'
;MLVRRSLDTGQEMTAYFTFAPCGTSLDDLALAAGARWNIERCFQESKSQLGLDQYAVRTWRGWYRHITLVMAAYALLVTLRRRQLKKACC
;
A
#
# COMPACT_ATOMS: atom_id res chain seq x y z
N MET A 1 -1.13 -12.59 -17.82
CA MET A 1 -1.55 -13.37 -16.64
C MET A 1 -0.30 -13.68 -15.84
N LEU A 2 -0.29 -13.38 -14.53
CA LEU A 2 0.83 -13.67 -13.63
C LEU A 2 0.39 -14.73 -12.62
N VAL A 3 1.17 -15.79 -12.44
CA VAL A 3 0.91 -16.81 -11.42
C VAL A 3 2.04 -16.76 -10.40
N ARG A 4 1.68 -16.55 -9.13
CA ARG A 4 2.62 -16.56 -8.01
C ARG A 4 2.44 -17.84 -7.21
N ARG A 5 3.53 -18.55 -6.97
CA ARG A 5 3.56 -19.73 -6.09
C ARG A 5 4.02 -19.32 -4.69
N SER A 6 3.32 -19.80 -3.65
CA SER A 6 3.78 -19.64 -2.26
C SER A 6 5.10 -20.40 -2.01
N LEU A 7 5.98 -19.83 -1.21
CA LEU A 7 7.23 -20.49 -0.77
C LEU A 7 7.05 -21.31 0.50
N ASP A 8 5.95 -21.11 1.22
CA ASP A 8 5.70 -21.77 2.50
C ASP A 8 4.58 -22.82 2.36
N THR A 9 4.91 -24.05 2.73
CA THR A 9 4.04 -25.20 3.13
C THR A 9 2.98 -25.75 2.15
N GLY A 10 2.76 -25.21 0.94
CA GLY A 10 1.91 -25.91 -0.02
C GLY A 10 1.72 -25.19 -1.34
N GLN A 11 1.33 -25.93 -2.38
CA GLN A 11 1.15 -25.50 -3.78
C GLN A 11 0.06 -24.42 -4.00
N GLU A 12 -0.12 -23.48 -3.08
CA GLU A 12 -1.04 -22.37 -3.28
C GLU A 12 -0.51 -21.47 -4.40
N MET A 13 -1.25 -21.50 -5.51
CA MET A 13 -1.03 -20.68 -6.68
C MET A 13 -2.04 -19.54 -6.68
N THR A 14 -1.56 -18.30 -6.60
CA THR A 14 -2.40 -17.13 -6.79
C THR A 14 -2.22 -16.63 -8.22
N ALA A 15 -3.31 -16.64 -9.00
CA ALA A 15 -3.33 -16.09 -10.35
C ALA A 15 -3.82 -14.63 -10.33
N TYR A 16 -3.15 -13.79 -11.11
CA TYR A 16 -3.48 -12.39 -11.31
C TYR A 16 -3.74 -12.13 -12.79
N PHE A 17 -4.84 -11.44 -13.08
CA PHE A 17 -5.04 -10.86 -14.39
C PHE A 17 -4.20 -9.58 -14.51
N THR A 18 -3.42 -9.46 -15.58
CA THR A 18 -2.47 -8.37 -15.78
C THR A 18 -2.78 -7.65 -17.09
N PHE A 19 -3.15 -6.38 -17.01
CA PHE A 19 -3.26 -5.50 -18.18
C PHE A 19 -1.97 -4.70 -18.32
N ALA A 20 -0.97 -5.29 -18.97
CA ALA A 20 0.33 -4.65 -19.21
C ALA A 20 0.65 -4.66 -20.73
N PRO A 21 1.43 -3.68 -21.23
CA PRO A 21 1.89 -3.68 -22.61
C PRO A 21 2.66 -4.94 -23.01
N CYS A 22 2.68 -5.25 -24.31
CA CYS A 22 3.52 -6.34 -24.82
C CYS A 22 5.00 -6.04 -24.52
N GLY A 23 5.71 -7.03 -23.98
CA GLY A 23 7.13 -6.90 -23.62
C GLY A 23 7.40 -6.44 -22.20
N THR A 24 6.39 -6.21 -21.35
CA THR A 24 6.61 -5.99 -19.91
C THR A 24 7.27 -7.22 -19.29
N SER A 25 8.36 -7.00 -18.54
CA SER A 25 9.11 -8.08 -17.91
C SER A 25 8.29 -8.77 -16.82
N LEU A 26 8.61 -10.03 -16.53
CA LEU A 26 7.99 -10.76 -15.42
C LEU A 26 8.29 -10.08 -14.07
N ASP A 27 9.48 -9.49 -13.92
CA ASP A 27 9.91 -8.79 -12.71
C ASP A 27 9.07 -7.54 -12.45
N ASP A 28 8.77 -6.76 -13.50
CA ASP A 28 7.89 -5.59 -13.38
C ASP A 28 6.47 -5.99 -12.96
N LEU A 29 5.95 -7.08 -13.54
CA LEU A 29 4.64 -7.64 -13.16
C LEU A 29 4.64 -8.14 -11.72
N ALA A 30 5.71 -8.80 -11.28
CA ALA A 30 5.86 -9.29 -9.91
C ALA A 30 5.97 -8.12 -8.92
N LEU A 31 6.71 -7.06 -9.25
CA LEU A 31 6.83 -5.85 -8.46
C LEU A 31 5.48 -5.15 -8.32
N ALA A 32 4.75 -4.97 -9.42
CA ALA A 32 3.42 -4.38 -9.41
C ALA A 32 2.43 -5.20 -8.57
N ALA A 33 2.43 -6.52 -8.71
CA ALA A 33 1.59 -7.42 -7.92
C ALA A 33 1.94 -7.37 -6.42
N GLY A 34 3.23 -7.29 -6.09
CA GLY A 34 3.72 -7.14 -4.72
C GLY A 34 3.41 -5.77 -4.12
N ALA A 35 3.42 -4.71 -4.93
CA ALA A 35 3.11 -3.35 -4.50
C ALA A 35 1.66 -3.20 -4.01
N ARG A 36 0.75 -4.10 -4.40
CA ARG A 36 -0.64 -4.13 -3.91
C ARG A 36 -0.71 -4.20 -2.37
N TRP A 37 0.21 -4.91 -1.72
CA TRP A 37 0.25 -5.00 -0.26
C TRP A 37 0.51 -3.65 0.43
N ASN A 38 1.16 -2.71 -0.27
CA ASN A 38 1.42 -1.38 0.28
C ASN A 38 0.12 -0.61 0.58
N ILE A 39 -0.95 -0.87 -0.16
CA ILE A 39 -2.26 -0.24 0.07
C ILE A 39 -2.83 -0.71 1.41
N GLU A 40 -2.86 -2.03 1.64
CA GLU A 40 -3.34 -2.59 2.91
C GLU A 40 -2.51 -2.08 4.08
N ARG A 41 -1.17 -2.11 3.95
CA ARG A 41 -0.27 -1.58 4.98
C ARG A 41 -0.53 -0.10 5.26
N CYS A 42 -0.72 0.72 4.23
CA CYS A 42 -1.04 2.14 4.36
C CYS A 42 -2.31 2.35 5.19
N PHE A 43 -3.38 1.59 4.92
CA PHE A 43 -4.61 1.68 5.69
C PHE A 43 -4.46 1.20 7.13
N GLN A 44 -3.76 0.09 7.37
CA GLN A 44 -3.48 -0.42 8.72
C GLN A 44 -2.68 0.58 9.56
N GLU A 45 -1.62 1.15 8.98
CA GLU A 45 -0.78 2.15 9.66
C GLU A 45 -1.56 3.46 9.89
N SER A 46 -2.39 3.89 8.94
CA SER A 46 -3.22 5.09 9.09
C SER A 46 -4.30 4.93 10.17
N LYS A 47 -4.87 3.74 10.33
CA LYS A 47 -5.79 3.45 11.46
C LYS A 47 -5.05 3.49 12.80
N SER A 48 -3.98 2.71 12.91
CA SER A 48 -3.23 2.55 14.18
C SER A 48 -2.51 3.82 14.64
N GLN A 49 -1.95 4.62 13.72
CA GLN A 49 -1.09 5.75 14.08
C GLN A 49 -1.77 7.12 13.95
N LEU A 50 -2.80 7.23 13.09
CA LEU A 50 -3.40 8.52 12.72
C LEU A 50 -4.91 8.60 12.96
N GLY A 51 -5.51 7.54 13.51
CA GLY A 51 -6.93 7.54 13.88
C GLY A 51 -7.86 7.59 12.68
N LEU A 52 -7.51 6.93 11.57
CA LEU A 52 -8.37 6.85 10.40
C LEU A 52 -9.78 6.33 10.72
N ASP A 53 -9.90 5.42 11.69
CA ASP A 53 -11.14 4.79 12.15
C ASP A 53 -11.78 5.46 13.38
N GLN A 54 -11.21 6.55 13.88
CA GLN A 54 -11.69 7.23 15.09
C GLN A 54 -12.75 8.30 14.82
N TYR A 55 -13.00 8.66 13.55
CA TYR A 55 -14.03 9.62 13.20
C TYR A 55 -15.42 8.98 13.15
N ALA A 56 -16.38 9.54 13.89
CA ALA A 56 -17.73 9.00 14.06
C ALA A 56 -18.69 9.15 12.85
N VAL A 57 -18.19 9.55 11.67
CA VAL A 57 -18.96 9.62 10.40
C VAL A 57 -20.28 10.40 10.50
N ARG A 58 -20.29 11.54 11.21
CA ARG A 58 -21.53 12.30 11.45
C ARG A 58 -22.02 13.14 10.27
N THR A 59 -21.13 13.53 9.37
CA THR A 59 -21.47 14.25 8.14
C THR A 59 -20.53 13.82 7.01
N TRP A 60 -21.02 13.84 5.77
CA TRP A 60 -20.19 13.55 4.58
C TRP A 60 -18.97 14.47 4.49
N ARG A 61 -19.17 15.78 4.65
CA ARG A 61 -18.08 16.77 4.56
C ARG A 61 -17.03 16.56 5.65
N GLY A 62 -17.46 16.27 6.88
CA GLY A 62 -16.54 16.00 7.99
C GLY A 62 -15.75 14.72 7.77
N TRP A 63 -16.42 13.65 7.32
CA TRP A 63 -15.76 12.39 6.97
C TRP A 63 -14.74 12.57 5.85
N TYR A 64 -15.10 13.27 4.78
CA TYR A 64 -14.23 13.48 3.64
C TYR A 64 -12.97 14.25 4.04
N ARG A 65 -13.12 15.36 4.78
CA ARG A 65 -11.99 16.13 5.32
C ARG A 65 -11.09 15.28 6.23
N HIS A 66 -11.68 14.47 7.11
CA HIS A 66 -10.95 13.60 8.02
C HIS A 66 -10.08 12.60 7.24
N ILE A 67 -10.67 11.84 6.32
CA ILE A 67 -9.92 10.86 5.51
C ILE A 67 -8.82 11.54 4.70
N THR A 68 -9.11 12.67 4.05
CA THR A 68 -8.09 13.38 3.27
C THR A 68 -6.92 13.85 4.13
N LEU A 69 -7.19 14.42 5.32
CA LEU A 69 -6.14 14.89 6.24
C LEU A 69 -5.30 13.73 6.77
N VAL A 70 -5.92 12.63 7.18
CA VAL A 70 -5.22 11.43 7.67
C VAL A 70 -4.31 10.85 6.57
N MET A 71 -4.82 10.69 5.35
CA MET A 71 -4.02 10.16 4.23
C MET A 71 -2.87 11.10 3.84
N ALA A 72 -3.07 12.42 3.90
CA ALA A 72 -2.01 13.40 3.67
C ALA A 72 -0.92 13.35 4.76
N ALA A 73 -1.33 13.27 6.03
CA ALA A 73 -0.40 13.12 7.16
C ALA A 73 0.41 11.81 7.04
N TYR A 74 -0.24 10.71 6.67
CA TYR A 74 0.44 9.43 6.42
C TYR A 74 1.50 9.54 5.33
N ALA A 75 1.15 10.13 4.18
CA ALA A 75 2.08 10.33 3.08
C ALA A 75 3.30 11.16 3.53
N LEU A 76 3.08 12.23 4.30
CA LEU A 76 4.14 13.04 4.86
C LEU A 76 5.06 12.21 5.78
N LEU A 77 4.52 11.45 6.73
CA LEU A 77 5.32 10.60 7.62
C LEU A 77 6.15 9.55 6.88
N VAL A 78 5.56 8.88 5.87
CA VAL A 78 6.28 7.91 5.04
C VAL A 78 7.43 8.58 4.29
N THR A 79 7.22 9.78 3.73
CA THR A 79 8.29 10.51 3.02
C THR A 79 9.42 10.92 3.97
N LEU A 80 9.09 11.38 5.18
CA LEU A 80 10.09 11.73 6.19
C LEU A 80 10.90 10.51 6.63
N ARG A 81 10.22 9.39 6.91
CA ARG A 81 10.88 8.12 7.26
C ARG A 81 11.82 7.64 6.16
N ARG A 82 11.38 7.69 4.89
CA ARG A 82 12.23 7.35 3.73
C ARG A 82 13.46 8.24 3.64
N ARG A 83 13.32 9.56 3.88
CA ARG A 83 14.45 10.50 3.89
C ARG A 83 15.43 10.21 5.02
N GLN A 84 14.95 9.88 6.22
CA GLN A 84 15.80 9.52 7.35
C GLN A 84 16.61 8.24 7.09
N LEU A 85 15.96 7.20 6.55
CA LEU A 85 16.65 5.95 6.19
C LEU A 85 17.74 6.16 5.14
N LYS A 86 17.49 7.02 4.14
CA LYS A 86 18.52 7.40 3.16
C LYS A 86 19.70 8.12 3.80
N LYS A 87 19.44 9.06 4.72
CA LYS A 87 20.51 9.77 5.44
C LYS A 87 21.35 8.86 6.33
N ALA A 88 20.74 7.85 6.94
CA ALA A 88 21.45 6.93 7.85
C ALA A 88 22.33 5.89 7.10
N CYS A 89 22.11 5.69 5.81
CA CYS A 89 22.87 4.77 4.97
C CYS A 89 24.03 5.46 4.23
N CYS A 90 24.08 6.80 4.25
CA CYS A 90 25.18 7.62 3.73
C CYS A 90 26.10 8.04 4.87
#